data_AF-A0AA86SD42-F1
#
_entry.id   AF-A0AA86SD42-F1
#
_cell.length_a   1.000
_cell.length_b   1.000
_cell.length_c   1.000
_cell.angle_alpha   90.00
_cell.angle_beta   90.00
_cell.angle_gamma   90.00
#
_symmetry.space_group_name_H-M   'P 1'
#
loop_
_entity.id
_entity.type
_entity.pdbx_description
1 polymer ?
#
loop_
_entity_poly.entity_id
_entity_poly.type
_entity_poly.pdbx_seq_one_letter_code
_entity_poly.pdbx_strand_id
1 'polypeptide(L)'
;MASKKTLLLFTFLSLFAAIDSQNDPFFLYKDCSSDTTNPNTSFQSNLKILLSSLSSNFSGNTAYYSTKITGENPSDSIYGLFMCRGDVSSLFCHQCVLNATQLLSSDCSLSKQGVTWYEECMVWYSTSLIFSTVTTTPSNTMKNCGNVSNQESFMNLVFLTLNQTAHEAAQSTIGNRKFATREATNVSGYQNQTLYSTPIPKLVPETKTSHADSILSENPIYLSHNCTNQTSFTANNTFQTHLHTLFSNLASNATSGNMFYKTEVANTVFGVFLCRDREDLPSGLCGECVKSASHEISSKCHSSHEAIIWYSQCMLRYSYMNFSNKVEIGPMFSELNTTNEGKEQSFFTVKLAKTLDQVAIQTGDSGERYGTKTTKLNDLQTLYALAQCTQDLSIEDCKGCLGILIGTSIPWSRLGSTGGRVFYPSCNIRFELFQFFKAINETGTSSSGFLTFACEEKYFACVLTKGITTGVFMMDDSSFLG
;
A
#
# COMPACT_ATOMS: atom_id res chain seq x y z
N MET A 1 -18.89 88.58 -6.17
CA MET A 1 -19.62 87.34 -5.83
C MET A 1 -19.64 86.42 -7.05
N ALA A 2 -19.19 85.16 -6.87
CA ALA A 2 -19.29 83.97 -7.74
C ALA A 2 -18.88 84.13 -9.23
N SER A 3 -17.63 83.91 -9.62
CA SER A 3 -16.91 82.63 -9.88
C SER A 3 -17.58 81.70 -10.91
N LYS A 4 -17.07 81.74 -12.15
CA LYS A 4 -17.34 80.80 -13.25
C LYS A 4 -16.63 79.46 -12.95
N LYS A 5 -17.39 78.37 -12.85
CA LYS A 5 -16.85 77.02 -12.75
C LYS A 5 -16.55 76.47 -14.14
N THR A 6 -15.26 76.38 -14.49
CA THR A 6 -14.76 75.59 -15.62
C THR A 6 -14.82 74.11 -15.23
N LEU A 7 -15.58 73.31 -16.00
CA LEU A 7 -15.69 71.86 -15.80
C LEU A 7 -14.47 71.19 -16.47
N LEU A 8 -13.47 70.81 -15.68
CA LEU A 8 -12.35 69.96 -16.10
C LEU A 8 -12.82 68.49 -16.13
N LEU A 9 -12.92 67.93 -17.33
CA LEU A 9 -13.18 66.52 -17.56
C LEU A 9 -11.87 65.73 -17.30
N PHE A 10 -11.70 65.19 -16.10
CA PHE A 10 -10.63 64.22 -15.83
C PHE A 10 -11.03 62.88 -16.43
N THR A 11 -10.43 62.53 -17.57
CA THR A 11 -10.39 61.15 -18.06
C THR A 11 -9.54 60.33 -17.10
N PHE A 12 -10.19 59.68 -16.13
CA PHE A 12 -9.57 58.63 -15.33
C PHE A 12 -9.42 57.40 -16.24
N LEU A 13 -8.28 57.31 -16.92
CA LEU A 13 -7.85 56.07 -17.54
C LEU A 13 -7.57 55.11 -16.39
N SER A 14 -8.58 54.33 -16.01
CA SER A 14 -8.43 53.24 -15.05
C SER A 14 -7.47 52.23 -15.65
N LEU A 15 -6.19 52.35 -15.29
CA LEU A 15 -5.26 51.25 -15.25
C LEU A 15 -5.88 50.18 -14.34
N PHE A 16 -6.70 49.30 -14.92
CA PHE A 16 -6.77 47.94 -14.44
C PHE A 16 -5.40 47.33 -14.72
N ALA A 17 -4.46 47.55 -13.81
CA ALA A 17 -3.44 46.54 -13.60
C ALA A 17 -4.20 45.29 -13.19
N ALA A 18 -4.40 44.37 -14.13
CA ALA A 18 -4.58 42.99 -13.77
C ALA A 18 -3.36 42.66 -12.90
N ILE A 19 -3.57 42.59 -11.60
CA ILE A 19 -2.64 41.92 -10.71
C ILE A 19 -2.78 40.45 -11.11
N ASP A 20 -2.05 40.03 -12.14
CA ASP A 20 -1.68 38.63 -12.26
C ASP A 20 -0.88 38.36 -11.00
N SER A 21 -1.50 37.72 -10.00
CA SER A 21 -0.74 37.03 -8.99
C SER A 21 0.13 36.03 -9.77
N GLN A 22 1.44 36.29 -9.85
CA GLN A 22 2.39 35.29 -10.31
C GLN A 22 2.28 34.12 -9.33
N ASN A 23 1.41 33.15 -9.66
CA ASN A 23 1.30 31.93 -8.89
C ASN A 23 2.52 31.07 -9.23
N ASP A 24 3.57 31.22 -8.43
CA ASP A 24 4.72 30.32 -8.43
C ASP A 24 4.21 28.87 -8.17
N PRO A 25 4.74 27.84 -8.85
CA PRO A 25 4.32 26.45 -8.65
C PRO A 25 4.34 26.04 -7.18
N PHE A 26 3.27 25.38 -6.72
CA PHE A 26 3.09 25.07 -5.30
C PHE A 26 3.82 23.78 -4.92
N PHE A 27 4.88 23.91 -4.13
CA PHE A 27 5.66 22.78 -3.63
C PHE A 27 4.85 21.93 -2.64
N LEU A 28 4.83 20.61 -2.86
CA LEU A 28 4.14 19.66 -1.99
C LEU A 28 5.11 18.87 -1.11
N TYR A 29 6.02 18.12 -1.74
CA TYR A 29 6.91 17.22 -1.02
C TYR A 29 8.11 16.81 -1.88
N LYS A 30 9.20 16.43 -1.22
CA LYS A 30 10.42 15.93 -1.87
C LYS A 30 10.93 14.74 -1.07
N ASP A 31 11.23 13.66 -1.78
CA ASP A 31 11.83 12.44 -1.22
C ASP A 31 13.21 12.23 -1.86
N CYS A 32 14.24 12.11 -1.02
CA CYS A 32 15.58 11.75 -1.44
C CYS A 32 15.92 10.38 -0.83
N SER A 33 16.34 9.43 -1.66
CA SER A 33 16.72 8.10 -1.17
C SER A 33 17.89 8.16 -0.19
N SER A 34 17.86 7.28 0.82
CA SER A 34 18.96 7.08 1.77
C SER A 34 20.14 6.34 1.16
N ASP A 35 19.99 5.69 0.01
CA ASP A 35 21.11 5.13 -0.74
C ASP A 35 21.86 6.25 -1.47
N THR A 36 23.03 6.60 -0.95
CA THR A 36 23.82 7.76 -1.42
C THR A 36 25.10 7.34 -2.13
N THR A 37 25.57 8.19 -3.03
CA THR A 37 26.91 8.13 -3.64
C THR A 37 27.92 8.93 -2.83
N ASN A 38 29.21 8.63 -3.00
CA ASN A 38 30.28 9.47 -2.47
C ASN A 38 30.29 10.85 -3.18
N PRO A 39 30.66 11.93 -2.48
CA PRO A 39 30.86 13.24 -3.10
C PRO A 39 31.89 13.22 -4.23
N ASN A 40 31.77 14.16 -5.18
CA ASN A 40 32.70 14.36 -6.31
C ASN A 40 32.83 13.17 -7.27
N THR A 41 31.79 12.35 -7.36
CA THR A 41 31.69 11.26 -8.34
C THR A 41 31.15 11.77 -9.69
N SER A 42 31.38 11.01 -10.76
CA SER A 42 30.76 11.26 -12.08
C SER A 42 29.23 11.30 -12.02
N PHE A 43 28.64 10.60 -11.04
CA PHE A 43 27.21 10.61 -10.76
C PHE A 43 26.65 12.02 -10.58
N GLN A 44 27.28 12.86 -9.75
CA GLN A 44 26.76 14.21 -9.48
C GLN A 44 26.74 15.09 -10.73
N SER A 45 27.78 14.98 -11.55
CA SER A 45 27.85 15.68 -12.85
C SER A 45 26.79 15.15 -13.82
N ASN A 46 26.63 13.84 -13.91
CA ASN A 46 25.61 13.20 -14.74
C ASN A 46 24.18 13.57 -14.30
N LEU A 47 23.94 13.66 -12.98
CA LEU A 47 22.66 14.09 -12.41
C LEU A 47 22.36 15.55 -12.77
N LYS A 48 23.34 16.45 -12.68
CA LYS A 48 23.17 17.85 -13.11
C LYS A 48 22.85 17.95 -14.61
N ILE A 49 23.52 17.16 -15.45
CA ILE A 49 23.24 17.09 -16.88
C ILE A 49 21.82 16.57 -17.13
N LEU A 50 21.40 15.52 -16.41
CA LEU A 50 20.06 14.96 -16.51
C LEU A 50 18.99 15.99 -16.14
N LEU A 51 19.12 16.63 -14.98
CA LEU A 51 18.16 17.62 -14.49
C LEU A 51 18.09 18.85 -15.42
N SER A 52 19.23 19.29 -15.96
CA SER A 52 19.28 20.34 -16.98
C SER A 52 18.61 19.91 -18.30
N SER A 53 18.77 18.65 -18.71
CA SER A 53 18.08 18.10 -19.88
C SER A 53 16.57 18.03 -19.68
N LEU A 54 16.09 17.73 -18.47
CA LEU A 54 14.66 17.72 -18.16
C LEU A 54 14.10 19.15 -18.16
N SER A 55 14.82 20.13 -17.61
CA SER A 55 14.35 21.51 -17.51
C SER A 55 14.42 22.29 -18.82
N SER A 56 15.27 21.88 -19.76
CA SER A 56 15.44 22.55 -21.07
C SER A 56 14.54 21.99 -22.17
N ASN A 57 14.01 20.78 -22.02
CA ASN A 57 13.25 20.12 -23.09
C ASN A 57 11.76 20.50 -23.10
N PHE A 58 11.49 21.75 -23.46
CA PHE A 58 10.13 22.29 -23.60
C PHE A 58 9.88 22.67 -25.05
N SER A 59 9.38 21.73 -25.85
CA SER A 59 8.94 21.97 -27.22
C SER A 59 7.42 21.93 -27.31
N GLY A 60 6.77 23.10 -27.29
CA GLY A 60 5.31 23.20 -27.41
C GLY A 60 4.55 22.79 -26.14
N ASN A 61 3.66 21.80 -26.25
CA ASN A 61 2.76 21.33 -25.17
C ASN A 61 3.27 20.06 -24.48
N THR A 62 4.59 19.90 -24.32
CA THR A 62 5.20 18.73 -23.66
C THR A 62 4.77 18.64 -22.20
N ALA A 63 3.87 17.70 -21.88
CA ALA A 63 3.41 17.42 -20.52
C ALA A 63 4.10 16.21 -19.89
N TYR A 64 4.91 15.48 -20.66
CA TYR A 64 5.70 14.35 -20.19
C TYR A 64 6.98 14.27 -21.01
N TYR A 65 8.10 14.04 -20.33
CA TYR A 65 9.37 13.79 -20.99
C TYR A 65 10.19 12.86 -20.11
N SER A 66 10.91 11.95 -20.75
CA SER A 66 11.82 11.01 -20.09
C SER A 66 13.10 10.91 -20.88
N THR A 67 14.23 10.86 -20.18
CA THR A 67 15.56 10.75 -20.80
C THR A 67 16.51 10.00 -19.87
N LYS A 68 17.62 9.53 -20.42
CA LYS A 68 18.67 8.87 -19.66
C LYS A 68 20.01 9.49 -19.97
N ILE A 69 20.86 9.59 -18.95
CA ILE A 69 22.29 9.85 -19.12
C ILE A 69 23.00 8.52 -18.97
N THR A 70 23.72 8.11 -20.03
CA THR A 70 24.46 6.84 -20.04
C THR A 70 25.80 7.08 -19.36
N GLY A 71 26.07 6.37 -18.27
CA GLY A 71 27.38 6.39 -17.62
C GLY A 71 28.41 5.56 -18.39
N GLU A 72 29.68 5.63 -17.96
CA GLU A 72 30.75 4.83 -18.59
C GLU A 72 30.48 3.33 -18.47
N ASN A 73 29.87 2.89 -17.37
CA ASN A 73 29.28 1.56 -17.23
C ASN A 73 27.75 1.63 -17.27
N PRO A 74 27.07 0.57 -17.75
CA PRO A 74 25.61 0.51 -17.73
C PRO A 74 24.99 0.73 -16.35
N SER A 75 25.67 0.28 -15.28
CA SER A 75 25.28 0.47 -13.87
C SER A 75 25.30 1.92 -13.39
N ASP A 76 25.99 2.80 -14.12
CA ASP A 76 26.19 4.21 -13.76
C ASP A 76 25.20 5.12 -14.50
N SER A 77 24.25 4.53 -15.24
CA SER A 77 23.22 5.26 -15.97
C SER A 77 22.19 5.85 -15.00
N ILE A 78 21.73 7.06 -15.30
CA ILE A 78 20.69 7.74 -14.52
C ILE A 78 19.50 7.98 -15.43
N TYR A 79 18.33 7.56 -14.99
CA TYR A 79 17.04 7.72 -15.65
C TYR A 79 16.32 8.88 -15.02
N GLY A 80 15.70 9.74 -15.83
CA GLY A 80 14.93 10.88 -15.36
C GLY A 80 13.67 11.06 -16.16
N LEU A 81 12.61 11.51 -15.50
CA LEU A 81 11.37 11.92 -16.14
C LEU A 81 10.74 13.10 -15.42
N PHE A 82 9.90 13.83 -16.13
CA PHE A 82 8.90 14.69 -15.53
C PHE A 82 7.52 14.38 -16.10
N MET A 83 6.49 14.67 -15.32
CA MET A 83 5.11 14.75 -15.78
C MET A 83 4.43 15.99 -15.21
N CYS A 84 3.64 16.65 -16.03
CA CYS A 84 2.81 17.78 -15.63
C CYS A 84 1.35 17.34 -15.54
N ARG A 85 0.61 17.95 -14.62
CA ARG A 85 -0.83 17.74 -14.48
C ARG A 85 -1.54 18.20 -15.76
N GLY A 86 -2.53 17.44 -16.21
CA GLY A 86 -3.04 17.57 -17.57
C GLY A 86 -3.85 18.85 -17.88
N ASP A 87 -4.28 19.57 -16.83
CA ASP A 87 -4.98 20.85 -16.89
C ASP A 87 -4.05 22.07 -16.73
N VAL A 88 -2.75 21.86 -16.55
CA VAL A 88 -1.76 22.91 -16.37
C VAL A 88 -1.28 23.43 -17.73
N SER A 89 -1.11 24.75 -17.84
CA SER A 89 -0.57 25.38 -19.06
C SER A 89 0.89 25.01 -19.27
N SER A 90 1.36 25.03 -20.53
CA SER A 90 2.78 24.73 -20.83
C SER A 90 3.74 25.66 -20.09
N LEU A 91 3.36 26.93 -19.87
CA LEU A 91 4.16 27.91 -19.12
C LEU A 91 4.32 27.51 -17.64
N PHE A 92 3.22 27.19 -16.95
CA PHE A 92 3.27 26.80 -15.53
C PHE A 92 3.95 25.43 -15.35
N CYS A 93 3.72 24.49 -16.26
CA CYS A 93 4.43 23.21 -16.32
C CYS A 93 5.95 23.44 -16.44
N HIS A 94 6.37 24.34 -17.34
CA HIS A 94 7.78 24.67 -17.51
C HIS A 94 8.42 25.26 -16.26
N GLN A 95 7.76 26.24 -15.65
CA GLN A 95 8.25 26.86 -14.41
C GLN A 95 8.34 25.83 -13.28
N CYS A 96 7.35 24.94 -13.17
CA CYS A 96 7.34 23.89 -12.16
C CYS A 96 8.53 22.94 -12.30
N VAL A 97 8.81 22.48 -13.53
CA VAL A 97 9.95 21.58 -13.77
C VAL A 97 11.28 22.29 -13.53
N LEU A 98 11.40 23.58 -13.86
CA LEU A 98 12.58 24.38 -13.51
C LEU A 98 12.82 24.42 -12.00
N ASN A 99 11.80 24.78 -11.21
CA ASN A 99 11.90 24.84 -9.74
C ASN A 99 12.22 23.45 -9.16
N ALA A 100 11.52 22.42 -9.64
CA ALA A 100 11.69 21.03 -9.20
C ALA A 100 13.09 20.48 -9.47
N THR A 101 13.63 20.71 -10.67
CA THR A 101 14.99 20.26 -11.03
C THR A 101 16.07 21.00 -10.25
N GLN A 102 15.89 22.30 -9.97
CA GLN A 102 16.78 23.06 -9.10
C GLN A 102 16.79 22.49 -7.67
N LEU A 103 15.61 22.24 -7.10
CA LEU A 103 15.46 21.68 -5.75
C LEU A 103 16.09 20.28 -5.63
N LEU A 104 15.87 19.40 -6.61
CA LEU A 104 16.49 18.07 -6.63
C LEU A 104 18.01 18.16 -6.78
N SER A 105 18.51 19.13 -7.56
CA SER A 105 19.94 19.32 -7.75
C SER A 105 20.64 19.86 -6.51
N SER A 106 19.97 20.61 -5.64
CA SER A 106 20.54 21.07 -4.38
C SER A 106 20.44 19.99 -3.31
N ASP A 107 19.23 19.48 -3.08
CA ASP A 107 18.93 18.78 -1.83
C ASP A 107 19.10 17.27 -1.93
N CYS A 108 18.95 16.69 -3.13
CA CYS A 108 19.12 15.26 -3.36
C CYS A 108 20.41 14.97 -4.16
N SER A 109 21.40 15.86 -4.14
CA SER A 109 22.58 15.76 -5.03
C SER A 109 23.45 14.51 -4.85
N LEU A 110 23.36 13.86 -3.68
CA LEU A 110 24.10 12.62 -3.37
C LEU A 110 23.23 11.37 -3.42
N SER A 111 21.90 11.50 -3.43
CA SER A 111 20.99 10.35 -3.41
C SER A 111 20.93 9.67 -4.78
N LYS A 112 20.94 8.34 -4.82
CA LYS A 112 20.80 7.59 -6.09
C LYS A 112 19.41 7.69 -6.72
N GLN A 113 18.44 8.19 -5.95
CA GLN A 113 17.09 8.45 -6.40
C GLN A 113 16.55 9.68 -5.68
N GLY A 114 15.78 10.48 -6.40
CA GLY A 114 15.07 11.62 -5.85
C GLY A 114 13.83 11.95 -6.66
N VAL A 115 12.75 12.28 -5.97
CA VAL A 115 11.51 12.75 -6.56
C VAL A 115 10.99 13.96 -5.82
N THR A 116 10.39 14.87 -6.57
CA THR A 116 9.70 16.01 -6.00
C THR A 116 8.33 16.16 -6.64
N TRP A 117 7.34 16.52 -5.83
CA TRP A 117 5.97 16.76 -6.21
C TRP A 117 5.64 18.23 -5.94
N TYR A 118 5.11 18.87 -6.97
CA TYR A 118 4.40 20.13 -6.91
C TYR A 118 2.95 19.85 -7.34
N GLU A 119 2.05 20.80 -7.10
CA GLU A 119 0.67 20.72 -7.61
C GLU A 119 0.64 20.58 -9.13
N GLU A 120 1.57 21.26 -9.82
CA GLU A 120 1.61 21.37 -11.26
C GLU A 120 2.39 20.25 -11.96
N CYS A 121 3.41 19.70 -11.30
CA CYS A 121 4.31 18.71 -11.90
C CYS A 121 4.99 17.79 -10.88
N MET A 122 5.50 16.67 -11.39
CA MET A 122 6.39 15.76 -10.68
C MET A 122 7.67 15.59 -11.50
N VAL A 123 8.82 15.63 -10.83
CA VAL A 123 10.13 15.30 -11.42
C VAL A 123 10.76 14.16 -10.64
N TRP A 124 11.21 13.13 -11.33
CA TRP A 124 11.78 11.92 -10.72
C TRP A 124 13.02 11.48 -11.46
N TYR A 125 14.11 11.22 -10.72
CA TYR A 125 15.28 10.52 -11.23
C TYR A 125 15.64 9.30 -10.38
N SER A 126 16.29 8.31 -10.99
CA SER A 126 16.81 7.12 -10.32
C SER A 126 17.95 6.50 -11.10
N THR A 127 18.86 5.79 -10.43
CA THR A 127 19.83 4.88 -11.07
C THR A 127 19.17 3.59 -11.56
N SER A 128 17.98 3.27 -11.08
CA SER A 128 17.17 2.15 -11.56
C SER A 128 16.24 2.57 -12.70
N LEU A 129 15.87 1.62 -13.57
CA LEU A 129 14.96 1.90 -14.67
C LEU A 129 13.54 2.20 -14.13
N ILE A 130 13.07 3.43 -14.36
CA ILE A 130 11.75 3.93 -13.92
C ILE A 130 10.76 4.14 -15.07
N PHE A 131 11.09 3.64 -16.28
CA PHE A 131 10.25 3.81 -17.46
C PHE A 131 9.39 2.59 -17.71
N SER A 132 8.11 2.80 -17.98
CA SER A 132 7.15 1.74 -18.32
C SER A 132 7.04 0.62 -17.26
N THR A 133 7.49 0.87 -16.04
CA THR A 133 7.38 0.01 -14.86
C THR A 133 6.40 0.64 -13.89
N VAL A 134 5.51 -0.17 -13.30
CA VAL A 134 4.59 0.31 -12.27
C VAL A 134 5.33 0.31 -10.94
N THR A 135 5.45 1.49 -10.34
CA THR A 135 6.10 1.69 -9.04
C THR A 135 5.18 2.50 -8.14
N THR A 136 4.98 2.06 -6.90
CA THR A 136 4.11 2.71 -5.91
C THR A 136 4.87 3.47 -4.83
N THR A 137 6.20 3.39 -4.83
CA THR A 137 7.09 4.05 -3.85
C THR A 137 8.28 4.71 -4.55
N PRO A 138 8.69 5.90 -4.12
CA PRO A 138 8.18 6.70 -3.00
C PRO A 138 6.82 7.33 -3.29
N SER A 139 6.04 7.61 -2.24
CA SER A 139 4.67 8.15 -2.33
C SER A 139 4.47 9.29 -1.34
N ASN A 140 3.71 10.31 -1.73
CA ASN A 140 3.25 11.37 -0.83
C ASN A 140 1.72 11.35 -0.71
N THR A 141 1.18 11.45 0.51
CA THR A 141 -0.27 11.47 0.77
C THR A 141 -0.63 12.70 1.59
N MET A 142 -1.46 13.57 1.02
CA MET A 142 -2.05 14.71 1.73
C MET A 142 -3.43 14.35 2.26
N LYS A 143 -3.69 14.64 3.53
CA LYS A 143 -4.94 14.30 4.22
C LYS A 143 -5.62 15.57 4.68
N ASN A 144 -6.93 15.66 4.44
CA ASN A 144 -7.78 16.67 5.07
C ASN A 144 -8.35 16.06 6.36
N CYS A 145 -8.05 16.70 7.51
CA CYS A 145 -8.49 16.25 8.83
C CYS A 145 -9.86 16.82 9.24
N GLY A 146 -10.57 17.51 8.33
CA GLY A 146 -11.90 18.05 8.56
C GLY A 146 -12.93 16.96 8.85
N ASN A 147 -13.79 17.22 9.83
CA ASN A 147 -14.89 16.31 10.16
C ASN A 147 -16.04 16.47 9.17
N VAL A 148 -16.60 15.35 8.72
CA VAL A 148 -17.77 15.31 7.82
C VAL A 148 -18.94 14.68 8.55
N SER A 149 -20.08 15.39 8.60
CA SER A 149 -21.26 14.99 9.38
C SER A 149 -21.88 13.66 8.92
N ASN A 150 -21.84 13.35 7.62
CA ASN A 150 -22.29 12.07 7.06
C ASN A 150 -21.11 11.39 6.35
N GLN A 151 -20.27 10.72 7.14
CA GLN A 151 -19.06 10.06 6.65
C GLN A 151 -19.36 8.98 5.60
N GLU A 152 -20.46 8.25 5.73
CA GLU A 152 -20.84 7.19 4.80
C GLU A 152 -21.15 7.73 3.39
N SER A 153 -22.06 8.69 3.30
CA SER A 153 -22.44 9.28 2.01
C SER A 153 -21.27 10.01 1.37
N PHE A 154 -20.47 10.71 2.18
CA PHE A 154 -19.27 11.38 1.73
C PHE A 154 -18.24 10.40 1.15
N MET A 155 -17.89 9.35 1.90
CA MET A 155 -16.90 8.38 1.44
C MET A 155 -17.36 7.61 0.20
N ASN A 156 -18.66 7.29 0.09
CA ASN A 156 -19.23 6.70 -1.13
C ASN A 156 -19.06 7.63 -2.34
N LEU A 157 -19.38 8.92 -2.16
CA LEU A 157 -19.20 9.93 -3.21
C LEU A 157 -17.73 10.03 -3.61
N VAL A 158 -16.81 10.12 -2.65
CA VAL A 158 -15.36 10.17 -2.90
C VAL A 158 -14.90 8.94 -3.67
N PHE A 159 -15.24 7.73 -3.22
CA PHE A 159 -14.80 6.49 -3.86
C PHE A 159 -15.30 6.39 -5.31
N LEU A 160 -16.60 6.61 -5.55
CA LEU A 160 -17.17 6.56 -6.89
C LEU A 160 -16.52 7.60 -7.81
N THR A 161 -16.33 8.81 -7.31
CA THR A 161 -15.71 9.90 -8.06
C THR A 161 -14.27 9.56 -8.43
N LEU A 162 -13.46 9.12 -7.46
CA LEU A 162 -12.06 8.75 -7.69
C LEU A 162 -11.90 7.55 -8.61
N ASN A 163 -12.70 6.49 -8.41
CA ASN A 163 -12.62 5.28 -9.24
C ASN A 163 -12.97 5.60 -10.72
N GLN A 164 -14.04 6.36 -10.96
CA GLN A 164 -14.42 6.75 -12.31
C GLN A 164 -13.37 7.67 -12.95
N THR A 165 -12.80 8.60 -12.17
CA THR A 165 -11.75 9.51 -12.65
C THR A 165 -10.48 8.74 -13.00
N ALA A 166 -10.08 7.78 -12.15
CA ALA A 166 -8.92 6.92 -12.40
C ALA A 166 -9.13 6.05 -13.64
N HIS A 167 -10.33 5.50 -13.83
CA HIS A 167 -10.69 4.74 -15.01
C HIS A 167 -10.56 5.55 -16.30
N GLU A 168 -11.07 6.78 -16.30
CA GLU A 168 -10.99 7.70 -17.44
C GLU A 168 -9.55 8.11 -17.75
N ALA A 169 -8.74 8.40 -16.73
CA ALA A 169 -7.32 8.69 -16.91
C ALA A 169 -6.56 7.49 -17.52
N ALA A 170 -6.93 6.26 -17.14
CA ALA A 170 -6.29 5.03 -17.61
C ALA A 170 -6.64 4.69 -19.07
N GLN A 171 -7.85 5.02 -19.54
CA GLN A 171 -8.32 4.73 -20.90
C GLN A 171 -7.67 5.62 -21.98
N SER A 172 -6.94 6.66 -21.60
CA SER A 172 -6.25 7.54 -22.55
C SER A 172 -5.21 6.76 -23.37
N THR A 173 -5.30 6.89 -24.71
CA THR A 173 -4.42 6.21 -25.66
C THR A 173 -2.95 6.58 -25.45
N ILE A 174 -2.05 5.66 -25.79
CA ILE A 174 -0.60 5.87 -25.70
C ILE A 174 -0.21 7.14 -26.47
N GLY A 175 0.47 8.08 -25.80
CA GLY A 175 0.87 9.38 -26.36
C GLY A 175 -0.06 10.56 -25.99
N ASN A 176 -1.26 10.30 -25.46
CA ASN A 176 -2.14 11.34 -24.91
C ASN A 176 -1.89 11.56 -23.41
N ARG A 177 -2.31 12.73 -22.90
CA ARG A 177 -2.29 13.03 -21.47
C ARG A 177 -3.17 12.01 -20.73
N LYS A 178 -2.56 11.19 -19.86
CA LYS A 178 -3.26 10.23 -18.97
C LYS A 178 -3.85 10.99 -17.78
N PHE A 179 -4.85 11.82 -18.05
CA PHE A 179 -5.40 12.78 -17.10
C PHE A 179 -6.92 12.81 -17.22
N ALA A 180 -7.59 12.92 -16.08
CA ALA A 180 -9.03 13.13 -15.99
C ALA A 180 -9.34 13.96 -14.74
N THR A 181 -10.42 14.75 -14.81
CA THR A 181 -10.97 15.48 -13.68
C THR A 181 -12.44 15.17 -13.57
N ARG A 182 -12.97 15.25 -12.34
CA ARG A 182 -14.38 15.07 -12.07
C ARG A 182 -14.78 15.95 -10.91
N GLU A 183 -15.86 16.68 -11.09
CA GLU A 183 -16.52 17.42 -10.02
C GLU A 183 -17.72 16.62 -9.52
N ALA A 184 -17.86 16.52 -8.21
CA ALA A 184 -18.98 15.85 -7.57
C ALA A 184 -19.66 16.82 -6.60
N THR A 185 -20.80 17.38 -7.01
CA THR A 185 -21.50 18.44 -6.27
C THR A 185 -22.62 17.94 -5.36
N ASN A 186 -23.01 16.66 -5.48
CA ASN A 186 -24.27 16.18 -4.93
C ASN A 186 -24.06 15.32 -3.66
N VAL A 187 -23.82 15.98 -2.52
CA VAL A 187 -23.96 15.33 -1.20
C VAL A 187 -25.46 15.13 -0.85
N SER A 188 -26.37 15.78 -1.58
CA SER A 188 -27.83 15.75 -1.39
C SER A 188 -28.59 14.80 -2.33
N GLY A 189 -27.89 14.05 -3.20
CA GLY A 189 -28.51 13.12 -4.17
C GLY A 189 -29.22 11.89 -3.59
N TYR A 190 -29.31 11.75 -2.26
CA TYR A 190 -30.02 10.65 -1.58
C TYR A 190 -31.27 11.10 -0.81
N GLN A 191 -31.84 12.27 -1.11
CA GLN A 191 -33.06 12.77 -0.43
C GLN A 191 -34.39 12.51 -1.17
N ASN A 192 -34.41 11.77 -2.28
CA ASN A 192 -35.66 11.37 -2.94
C ASN A 192 -35.88 9.85 -2.95
N GLN A 193 -35.56 9.16 -1.85
CA GLN A 193 -36.33 7.98 -1.47
C GLN A 193 -37.37 8.43 -0.45
N THR A 194 -38.61 8.49 -0.91
CA THR A 194 -39.81 8.71 -0.11
C THR A 194 -39.74 7.90 1.19
N LEU A 195 -39.76 8.61 2.32
CA LEU A 195 -40.03 8.04 3.64
C LEU A 195 -41.41 7.39 3.63
N TYR A 196 -41.47 6.05 3.68
CA TYR A 196 -42.47 5.29 4.45
C TYR A 196 -41.97 3.86 4.65
N SER A 197 -40.95 3.73 5.50
CA SER A 197 -40.69 2.60 6.40
C SER A 197 -39.30 2.83 6.97
N THR A 198 -39.08 2.63 8.26
CA THR A 198 -37.74 2.51 8.85
C THR A 198 -36.83 1.71 7.90
N PRO A 199 -35.70 2.25 7.43
CA PRO A 199 -34.85 1.52 6.50
C PRO A 199 -34.32 0.30 7.24
N ILE A 200 -34.78 -0.88 6.84
CA ILE A 200 -34.08 -2.13 7.13
C ILE A 200 -32.66 -1.91 6.59
N PRO A 201 -31.59 -2.02 7.40
CA PRO A 201 -30.23 -1.88 6.91
C PRO A 201 -30.08 -2.82 5.71
N LYS A 202 -29.74 -2.27 4.54
CA LYS A 202 -29.47 -3.08 3.35
C LYS A 202 -28.30 -4.00 3.71
N LEU A 203 -28.60 -5.26 3.94
CA LEU A 203 -27.63 -6.28 4.31
C LEU A 203 -26.66 -6.46 3.15
N VAL A 204 -25.36 -6.43 3.44
CA VAL A 204 -24.33 -6.75 2.45
C VAL A 204 -24.47 -8.23 2.07
N PRO A 205 -24.35 -8.62 0.78
CA PRO A 205 -24.52 -10.02 0.36
C PRO A 205 -23.65 -10.99 1.17
N GLU A 206 -24.26 -12.06 1.66
CA GLU A 206 -23.58 -13.12 2.42
C GLU A 206 -22.42 -13.76 1.64
N THR A 207 -21.47 -14.30 2.40
CA THR A 207 -20.29 -14.97 1.88
C THR A 207 -20.69 -16.29 1.23
N LYS A 208 -20.10 -16.63 0.08
CA LYS A 208 -20.28 -17.97 -0.54
C LYS A 208 -19.32 -19.03 0.01
N THR A 209 -18.40 -18.64 0.87
CA THR A 209 -17.48 -19.55 1.56
C THR A 209 -18.26 -20.44 2.52
N SER A 210 -18.06 -21.75 2.45
CA SER A 210 -18.78 -22.68 3.32
C SER A 210 -18.46 -22.37 4.79
N HIS A 211 -19.48 -22.30 5.64
CA HIS A 211 -19.33 -22.09 7.08
C HIS A 211 -18.56 -23.22 7.78
N ALA A 212 -18.19 -24.30 7.09
CA ALA A 212 -17.38 -25.39 7.64
C ALA A 212 -15.96 -24.93 8.02
N ASP A 213 -15.48 -23.82 7.46
CA ASP A 213 -14.15 -23.25 7.72
C ASP A 213 -14.18 -22.07 8.71
N SER A 214 -15.29 -21.88 9.44
CA SER A 214 -15.41 -20.93 10.56
C SER A 214 -15.15 -21.60 11.91
N ILE A 215 -15.41 -22.90 11.99
CA ILE A 215 -15.20 -23.72 13.19
C ILE A 215 -13.76 -24.22 13.13
N LEU A 216 -13.04 -24.13 14.25
CA LEU A 216 -11.77 -24.83 14.45
C LEU A 216 -12.00 -26.33 14.23
N SER A 217 -11.79 -26.77 12.99
CA SER A 217 -11.91 -28.16 12.59
C SER A 217 -10.68 -28.92 13.06
N GLU A 218 -10.89 -30.08 13.68
CA GLU A 218 -9.82 -31.01 14.04
C GLU A 218 -9.07 -31.51 12.79
N ASN A 219 -9.75 -31.53 11.63
CA ASN A 219 -9.15 -31.88 10.35
C ASN A 219 -8.70 -30.63 9.58
N PRO A 220 -7.45 -30.58 9.10
CA PRO A 220 -6.95 -29.50 8.24
C PRO A 220 -7.78 -29.38 6.95
N ILE A 221 -8.17 -28.16 6.59
CA ILE A 221 -8.97 -27.88 5.39
C ILE A 221 -8.02 -27.48 4.27
N TYR A 222 -7.82 -28.38 3.31
CA TYR A 222 -7.04 -28.12 2.10
C TYR A 222 -7.70 -27.03 1.25
N LEU A 223 -6.92 -26.05 0.79
CA LEU A 223 -7.40 -24.97 -0.09
C LEU A 223 -6.82 -25.14 -1.50
N SER A 224 -5.50 -25.09 -1.64
CA SER A 224 -4.82 -25.10 -2.94
C SER A 224 -3.35 -25.48 -2.81
N HIS A 225 -2.70 -25.74 -3.94
CA HIS A 225 -1.25 -25.92 -4.04
C HIS A 225 -0.75 -25.40 -5.38
N ASN A 226 0.53 -25.05 -5.44
CA ASN A 226 1.23 -24.73 -6.66
C ASN A 226 2.55 -25.49 -6.71
N CYS A 227 2.79 -26.21 -7.81
CA CYS A 227 4.05 -26.89 -8.06
C CYS A 227 4.74 -26.23 -9.27
N THR A 228 6.07 -26.12 -9.23
CA THR A 228 6.85 -25.67 -10.39
C THR A 228 6.85 -26.73 -11.50
N ASN A 229 6.46 -26.32 -12.72
CA ASN A 229 6.34 -27.17 -13.92
C ASN A 229 7.60 -27.14 -14.82
N GLN A 230 8.82 -27.19 -14.25
CA GLN A 230 10.01 -27.26 -15.12
C GLN A 230 10.27 -28.68 -15.61
N THR A 231 10.23 -28.86 -16.93
CA THR A 231 10.48 -30.10 -17.67
C THR A 231 11.97 -30.49 -17.76
N SER A 232 12.88 -29.72 -17.15
CA SER A 232 14.33 -29.83 -17.37
C SER A 232 15.14 -30.25 -16.14
N PHE A 233 14.50 -30.67 -15.05
CA PHE A 233 15.21 -31.16 -13.87
C PHE A 233 14.69 -32.54 -13.46
N THR A 234 15.55 -33.53 -13.50
CA THR A 234 15.28 -34.85 -12.94
C THR A 234 15.66 -34.80 -11.47
N ALA A 235 14.69 -34.77 -10.55
CA ALA A 235 14.97 -34.86 -9.12
C ALA A 235 15.83 -36.09 -8.86
N ASN A 236 17.08 -35.88 -8.42
CA ASN A 236 17.94 -37.00 -8.05
C ASN A 236 17.46 -37.60 -6.72
N ASN A 237 17.80 -38.87 -6.47
CA ASN A 237 17.42 -39.54 -5.22
C ASN A 237 17.88 -38.78 -3.97
N THR A 238 18.98 -38.02 -4.07
CA THR A 238 19.51 -37.17 -3.00
C THR A 238 18.56 -36.03 -2.64
N PHE A 239 18.03 -35.28 -3.62
CA PHE A 239 17.09 -34.18 -3.40
C PHE A 239 15.81 -34.68 -2.74
N GLN A 240 15.27 -35.81 -3.21
CA GLN A 240 14.09 -36.44 -2.59
C GLN A 240 14.36 -36.84 -1.13
N THR A 241 15.53 -37.40 -0.84
CA THR A 241 15.94 -37.74 0.53
C THR A 241 16.05 -36.50 1.42
N HIS A 242 16.63 -35.42 0.90
CA HIS A 242 16.72 -34.15 1.63
C HIS A 242 15.34 -33.52 1.84
N LEU A 243 14.44 -33.62 0.86
CA LEU A 243 13.07 -33.13 0.94
C LEU A 243 12.23 -33.92 1.98
N HIS A 244 12.36 -35.24 2.03
CA HIS A 244 11.73 -36.05 3.09
C HIS A 244 12.25 -35.68 4.48
N THR A 245 13.57 -35.48 4.63
CA THR A 245 14.18 -34.99 5.87
C THR A 245 13.62 -33.62 6.25
N LEU A 246 13.50 -32.70 5.27
CA LEU A 246 12.96 -31.36 5.47
C LEU A 246 11.53 -31.42 6.02
N PHE A 247 10.65 -32.20 5.39
CA PHE A 247 9.27 -32.36 5.86
C PHE A 247 9.17 -32.95 7.27
N SER A 248 10.02 -33.93 7.60
CA SER A 248 10.10 -34.46 8.97
C SER A 248 10.50 -33.37 9.98
N ASN A 249 11.48 -32.53 9.63
CA ASN A 249 11.93 -31.43 10.49
C ASN A 249 10.82 -30.38 10.68
N LEU A 250 10.12 -30.00 9.61
CA LEU A 250 9.00 -29.04 9.66
C LEU A 250 7.86 -29.59 10.54
N ALA A 251 7.41 -30.83 10.30
CA ALA A 251 6.34 -31.45 11.08
C ALA A 251 6.70 -31.63 12.56
N SER A 252 7.95 -32.02 12.85
CA SER A 252 8.43 -32.13 14.24
C SER A 252 8.40 -30.77 14.95
N ASN A 253 8.82 -29.70 14.28
CA ASN A 253 8.84 -28.36 14.88
C ASN A 253 7.43 -27.81 15.11
N ALA A 254 6.50 -28.07 14.20
CA ALA A 254 5.09 -27.73 14.40
C ALA A 254 4.50 -28.48 15.61
N THR A 255 4.81 -29.77 15.76
CA THR A 255 4.38 -30.60 16.90
C THR A 255 4.97 -30.12 18.23
N SER A 256 6.18 -29.57 18.22
CA SER A 256 6.81 -28.94 19.39
C SER A 256 6.18 -27.59 19.77
N GLY A 257 5.23 -27.09 18.98
CA GLY A 257 4.44 -25.90 19.28
C GLY A 257 4.89 -24.62 18.60
N ASN A 258 5.79 -24.69 17.62
CA ASN A 258 6.13 -23.54 16.80
C ASN A 258 4.99 -23.23 15.82
N MET A 259 4.60 -21.96 15.72
CA MET A 259 3.59 -21.51 14.74
C MET A 259 4.22 -21.06 13.42
N PHE A 260 5.51 -20.74 13.45
CA PHE A 260 6.34 -20.44 12.29
C PHE A 260 7.68 -21.14 12.47
N TYR A 261 8.19 -21.77 11.43
CA TYR A 261 9.53 -22.33 11.44
C TYR A 261 10.07 -22.43 10.03
N LYS A 262 11.33 -22.05 9.87
CA LYS A 262 12.09 -22.23 8.63
C LYS A 262 13.35 -23.04 8.91
N THR A 263 13.73 -23.86 7.94
CA THR A 263 14.92 -24.69 8.04
C THR A 263 15.41 -25.09 6.65
N GLU A 264 16.57 -25.73 6.60
CA GLU A 264 17.21 -26.18 5.38
C GLU A 264 17.87 -27.54 5.60
N VAL A 265 18.04 -28.29 4.51
CA VAL A 265 18.74 -29.58 4.54
C VAL A 265 19.90 -29.54 3.55
N ALA A 266 21.10 -29.72 4.08
CA ALA A 266 22.36 -29.78 3.34
C ALA A 266 22.60 -28.57 2.40
N ASN A 267 21.99 -27.41 2.68
CA ASN A 267 22.01 -26.23 1.81
C ASN A 267 21.48 -26.50 0.38
N THR A 268 20.62 -27.51 0.24
CA THR A 268 20.06 -27.94 -1.07
C THR A 268 18.56 -27.73 -1.19
N VAL A 269 17.86 -27.67 -0.06
CA VAL A 269 16.41 -27.45 -0.01
C VAL A 269 16.10 -26.62 1.23
N PHE A 270 15.30 -25.59 1.04
CA PHE A 270 14.86 -24.63 2.04
C PHE A 270 13.36 -24.79 2.21
N GLY A 271 12.89 -24.81 3.46
CA GLY A 271 11.48 -24.99 3.76
C GLY A 271 11.00 -24.08 4.87
N VAL A 272 9.72 -23.73 4.79
CA VAL A 272 9.03 -22.95 5.80
C VAL A 272 7.62 -23.50 5.99
N PHE A 273 7.12 -23.46 7.21
CA PHE A 273 5.69 -23.49 7.48
C PHE A 273 5.29 -22.24 8.27
N LEU A 274 4.04 -21.85 8.09
CA LEU A 274 3.38 -20.86 8.94
C LEU A 274 1.95 -21.34 9.22
N CYS A 275 1.57 -21.29 10.48
CA CYS A 275 0.24 -21.59 10.98
C CYS A 275 -0.44 -20.27 11.36
N ARG A 276 -1.77 -20.27 11.45
CA ARG A 276 -2.50 -19.20 12.14
C ARG A 276 -1.98 -19.06 13.57
N ASP A 277 -2.05 -17.87 14.15
CA ASP A 277 -1.42 -17.58 15.44
C ASP A 277 -1.89 -18.51 16.58
N ARG A 278 -1.05 -18.70 17.59
CA ARG A 278 -1.32 -19.60 18.73
C ARG A 278 -2.58 -19.24 19.51
N GLU A 279 -2.93 -17.96 19.59
CA GLU A 279 -4.15 -17.53 20.27
C GLU A 279 -5.42 -18.02 19.58
N ASP A 280 -5.29 -18.35 18.30
CA ASP A 280 -6.36 -18.69 17.39
C ASP A 280 -6.37 -20.17 16.99
N LEU A 281 -5.19 -20.78 16.82
CA LEU A 281 -4.99 -22.19 16.47
C LEU A 281 -4.15 -22.90 17.54
N PRO A 282 -4.71 -23.89 18.27
CA PRO A 282 -3.93 -24.74 19.16
C PRO A 282 -2.75 -25.40 18.44
N SER A 283 -1.59 -25.45 19.10
CA SER A 283 -0.36 -25.99 18.53
C SER A 283 -0.50 -27.42 18.01
N GLY A 284 -1.31 -28.25 18.66
CA GLY A 284 -1.60 -29.62 18.20
C GLY A 284 -2.24 -29.64 16.81
N LEU A 285 -3.18 -28.73 16.52
CA LEU A 285 -3.81 -28.61 15.20
C LEU A 285 -2.86 -28.03 14.15
N CYS A 286 -1.94 -27.15 14.56
CA CYS A 286 -0.84 -26.71 13.68
C CYS A 286 0.05 -27.89 13.29
N GLY A 287 0.45 -28.73 14.26
CA GLY A 287 1.21 -29.95 14.03
C GLY A 287 0.55 -30.90 13.01
N GLU A 288 -0.73 -31.20 13.20
CA GLU A 288 -1.49 -32.05 12.28
C GLU A 288 -1.66 -31.41 10.89
N CYS A 289 -1.83 -30.08 10.81
CA CYS A 289 -1.89 -29.36 9.54
C CYS A 289 -0.57 -29.47 8.77
N VAL A 290 0.56 -29.18 9.42
CA VAL A 290 1.88 -29.23 8.79
C VAL A 290 2.25 -30.65 8.36
N LYS A 291 1.87 -31.65 9.15
CA LYS A 291 2.03 -33.07 8.79
C LYS A 291 1.19 -33.45 7.58
N SER A 292 -0.08 -33.04 7.52
CA SER A 292 -0.96 -33.28 6.38
C SER A 292 -0.46 -32.58 5.11
N ALA A 293 -0.08 -31.31 5.24
CA ALA A 293 0.52 -30.52 4.17
C ALA A 293 1.80 -31.16 3.63
N SER A 294 2.67 -31.66 4.51
CA SER A 294 3.90 -32.36 4.13
C SER A 294 3.63 -33.62 3.31
N HIS A 295 2.64 -34.42 3.72
CA HIS A 295 2.25 -35.63 3.01
C HIS A 295 1.62 -35.31 1.64
N GLU A 296 0.68 -34.37 1.59
CA GLU A 296 -0.01 -34.01 0.35
C GLU A 296 0.89 -33.31 -0.66
N ILE A 297 1.74 -32.38 -0.24
CA ILE A 297 2.65 -31.69 -1.17
C ILE A 297 3.69 -32.66 -1.74
N SER A 298 4.15 -33.63 -0.93
CA SER A 298 5.06 -34.69 -1.40
C SER A 298 4.39 -35.57 -2.46
N SER A 299 3.10 -35.88 -2.29
CA SER A 299 2.32 -36.67 -3.25
C SER A 299 1.98 -35.89 -4.53
N LYS A 300 1.52 -34.65 -4.40
CA LYS A 300 1.04 -33.83 -5.53
C LYS A 300 2.17 -33.17 -6.33
N CYS A 301 3.27 -32.79 -5.67
CA CYS A 301 4.40 -32.08 -6.26
C CYS A 301 5.68 -32.93 -6.28
N HIS A 302 5.57 -34.26 -6.38
CA HIS A 302 6.69 -35.21 -6.25
C HIS A 302 7.93 -34.85 -7.09
N SER A 303 7.75 -34.29 -8.29
CA SER A 303 8.83 -33.94 -9.21
C SER A 303 9.22 -32.46 -9.21
N SER A 304 8.64 -31.63 -8.34
CA SER A 304 8.88 -30.19 -8.35
C SER A 304 9.97 -29.78 -7.36
N HIS A 305 10.84 -28.87 -7.78
CA HIS A 305 11.94 -28.33 -6.95
C HIS A 305 11.51 -27.19 -6.05
N GLU A 306 10.36 -26.61 -6.36
CA GLU A 306 9.69 -25.64 -5.54
C GLU A 306 8.19 -25.89 -5.59
N ALA A 307 7.57 -25.86 -4.41
CA ALA A 307 6.13 -25.92 -4.29
C ALA A 307 5.67 -25.23 -3.01
N ILE A 308 4.40 -24.85 -3.03
CA ILE A 308 3.68 -24.32 -1.87
C ILE A 308 2.30 -24.97 -1.81
N ILE A 309 1.84 -25.26 -0.60
CA ILE A 309 0.51 -25.78 -0.31
C ILE A 309 -0.14 -24.90 0.76
N TRP A 310 -1.41 -24.57 0.56
CA TRP A 310 -2.21 -23.76 1.47
C TRP A 310 -3.37 -24.59 2.02
N TYR A 311 -3.49 -24.55 3.33
CA TYR A 311 -4.63 -24.99 4.11
C TYR A 311 -5.23 -23.76 4.80
N SER A 312 -6.44 -23.88 5.33
CA SER A 312 -7.03 -22.81 6.14
C SER A 312 -6.25 -22.56 7.43
N GLN A 313 -5.67 -23.61 8.01
CA GLN A 313 -4.94 -23.54 9.29
C GLN A 313 -3.45 -23.23 9.13
N CYS A 314 -2.84 -23.62 8.00
CA CYS A 314 -1.40 -23.46 7.79
C CYS A 314 -1.05 -23.38 6.29
N MET A 315 0.18 -22.98 5.99
CA MET A 315 0.80 -23.18 4.68
C MET A 315 2.20 -23.77 4.86
N LEU A 316 2.66 -24.48 3.83
CA LEU A 316 3.99 -25.06 3.77
C LEU A 316 4.59 -24.80 2.39
N ARG A 317 5.83 -24.32 2.36
CA ARG A 317 6.58 -24.06 1.12
C ARG A 317 7.96 -24.68 1.21
N TYR A 318 8.44 -25.21 0.09
CA TYR A 318 9.84 -25.55 -0.09
C TYR A 318 10.36 -25.04 -1.43
N SER A 319 11.67 -24.80 -1.52
CA SER A 319 12.38 -24.46 -2.77
C SER A 319 13.83 -24.92 -2.71
N TYR A 320 14.43 -25.13 -3.87
CA TYR A 320 15.88 -25.31 -4.02
C TYR A 320 16.65 -23.98 -3.89
N MET A 321 15.97 -22.84 -4.05
CA MET A 321 16.53 -21.51 -3.87
C MET A 321 16.22 -20.98 -2.47
N ASN A 322 17.19 -20.28 -1.86
CA ASN A 322 16.95 -19.62 -0.59
C ASN A 322 16.04 -18.39 -0.76
N PHE A 323 14.85 -18.45 -0.16
CA PHE A 323 13.84 -17.39 -0.13
C PHE A 323 13.72 -16.68 1.23
N SER A 324 14.65 -16.91 2.16
CA SER A 324 14.64 -16.29 3.49
C SER A 324 14.74 -14.77 3.43
N ASN A 325 13.94 -14.10 4.26
CA ASN A 325 13.93 -12.64 4.44
C ASN A 325 13.64 -11.88 3.12
N LYS A 326 12.92 -12.51 2.19
CA LYS A 326 12.54 -11.92 0.90
C LYS A 326 11.02 -11.83 0.81
N VAL A 327 10.54 -10.70 0.30
CA VAL A 327 9.13 -10.53 -0.04
C VAL A 327 8.85 -11.26 -1.36
N GLU A 328 8.02 -12.29 -1.28
CA GLU A 328 7.57 -13.10 -2.40
C GLU A 328 6.05 -12.97 -2.52
N ILE A 329 5.62 -12.40 -3.64
CA ILE A 329 4.19 -12.17 -3.97
C ILE A 329 3.62 -13.27 -4.88
N GLY A 330 4.44 -14.23 -5.31
CA GLY A 330 4.05 -15.30 -6.22
C GLY A 330 4.67 -16.65 -5.84
N PRO A 331 3.96 -17.77 -6.05
CA PRO A 331 2.62 -17.87 -6.67
C PRO A 331 1.50 -17.41 -5.73
N MET A 332 0.47 -16.76 -6.29
CA MET A 332 -0.70 -16.27 -5.55
C MET A 332 -1.86 -17.26 -5.65
N PHE A 333 -2.57 -17.46 -4.54
CA PHE A 333 -3.88 -18.10 -4.51
C PHE A 333 -4.92 -17.13 -3.93
N SER A 334 -6.11 -17.05 -4.54
CA SER A 334 -7.20 -16.22 -4.01
C SER A 334 -8.56 -16.88 -4.18
N GLU A 335 -9.40 -16.67 -3.17
CA GLU A 335 -10.81 -17.06 -3.15
C GLU A 335 -11.61 -15.78 -2.95
N LEU A 336 -11.88 -15.09 -4.06
CA LEU A 336 -12.61 -13.83 -4.08
C LEU A 336 -13.86 -14.02 -4.93
N ASN A 337 -15.01 -13.64 -4.40
CA ASN A 337 -16.22 -13.61 -5.18
C ASN A 337 -16.31 -12.27 -5.92
N THR A 338 -16.44 -12.32 -7.24
CA THR A 338 -16.59 -11.13 -8.07
C THR A 338 -17.96 -11.10 -8.74
N THR A 339 -18.59 -9.93 -8.79
CA THR A 339 -19.85 -9.71 -9.51
C THR A 339 -19.73 -8.50 -10.42
N ASN A 340 -20.68 -8.35 -11.35
CA ASN A 340 -20.80 -7.14 -12.14
C ASN A 340 -21.20 -5.95 -11.25
N GLU A 341 -20.76 -4.74 -11.61
CA GLU A 341 -20.85 -3.51 -10.81
C GLU A 341 -22.26 -3.27 -10.26
N GLY A 342 -22.39 -3.28 -8.93
CA GLY A 342 -23.63 -2.95 -8.22
C GLY A 342 -23.48 -1.67 -7.41
N LYS A 343 -24.46 -0.75 -7.50
CA LYS A 343 -24.41 0.58 -6.85
C LYS A 343 -24.26 0.57 -5.32
N GLU A 344 -24.48 -0.58 -4.66
CA GLU A 344 -24.39 -0.76 -3.20
C GLU A 344 -23.07 -1.36 -2.72
N GLN A 345 -22.16 -1.72 -3.63
CA GLN A 345 -20.83 -2.22 -3.28
C GLN A 345 -19.93 -1.16 -2.64
N SER A 346 -20.17 0.13 -2.88
CA SER A 346 -19.26 1.22 -2.48
C SER A 346 -19.09 1.34 -0.96
N PHE A 347 -20.17 1.29 -0.17
CA PHE A 347 -20.08 1.47 1.29
C PHE A 347 -19.30 0.35 1.96
N PHE A 348 -19.65 -0.90 1.65
CA PHE A 348 -18.97 -2.06 2.17
C PHE A 348 -17.50 -2.07 1.74
N THR A 349 -17.23 -1.83 0.45
CA THR A 349 -15.86 -1.82 -0.10
C THR A 349 -14.99 -0.79 0.59
N VAL A 350 -15.49 0.42 0.87
CA VAL A 350 -14.74 1.44 1.63
C VAL A 350 -14.44 0.96 3.05
N LYS A 351 -15.44 0.43 3.76
CA LYS A 351 -15.28 0.01 5.15
C LYS A 351 -14.37 -1.22 5.27
N LEU A 352 -14.43 -2.11 4.29
CA LEU A 352 -13.52 -3.23 4.13
C LEU A 352 -12.09 -2.75 3.85
N ALA A 353 -11.88 -1.89 2.85
CA ALA A 353 -10.56 -1.37 2.50
C ALA A 353 -9.89 -0.69 3.69
N LYS A 354 -10.63 0.16 4.42
CA LYS A 354 -10.13 0.79 5.65
C LYS A 354 -9.78 -0.23 6.74
N THR A 355 -10.61 -1.26 6.91
CA THR A 355 -10.36 -2.32 7.91
C THR A 355 -9.12 -3.15 7.53
N LEU A 356 -8.93 -3.45 6.24
CA LEU A 356 -7.77 -4.17 5.73
C LEU A 356 -6.48 -3.36 5.85
N ASP A 357 -6.52 -2.05 5.59
CA ASP A 357 -5.40 -1.15 5.79
C ASP A 357 -4.98 -1.09 7.27
N GLN A 358 -5.96 -0.94 8.18
CA GLN A 358 -5.71 -0.94 9.61
C GLN A 358 -5.11 -2.25 10.11
N VAL A 359 -5.66 -3.40 9.68
CA VAL A 359 -5.11 -4.69 10.11
C VAL A 359 -3.72 -4.92 9.52
N ALA A 360 -3.43 -4.44 8.30
CA ALA A 360 -2.10 -4.56 7.71
C ALA A 360 -1.01 -3.80 8.50
N ILE A 361 -1.32 -2.58 8.95
CA ILE A 361 -0.43 -1.81 9.82
C ILE A 361 -0.20 -2.55 11.15
N GLN A 362 -1.29 -3.00 11.78
CA GLN A 362 -1.22 -3.75 13.04
C GLN A 362 -0.41 -5.04 12.92
N THR A 363 -0.59 -5.80 11.84
CA THR A 363 0.17 -7.02 11.55
C THR A 363 1.65 -6.74 11.39
N GLY A 364 2.02 -5.66 10.70
CA GLY A 364 3.42 -5.26 10.57
C GLY A 364 4.07 -4.90 11.91
N ASP A 365 3.35 -4.16 12.75
CA ASP A 365 3.84 -3.70 14.07
C ASP A 365 3.84 -4.82 15.14
N SER A 366 3.08 -5.90 14.94
CA SER A 366 3.07 -7.09 15.81
C SER A 366 4.37 -7.90 15.69
N GLY A 367 4.90 -8.37 16.82
CA GLY A 367 6.07 -9.25 16.85
C GLY A 367 5.82 -10.63 16.22
N GLU A 368 4.58 -11.09 16.26
CA GLU A 368 4.10 -12.36 15.73
C GLU A 368 3.79 -12.29 14.23
N ARG A 369 3.81 -11.07 13.66
CA ARG A 369 3.37 -10.76 12.29
C ARG A 369 1.95 -11.24 12.03
N TYR A 370 1.07 -11.05 13.00
CA TYR A 370 -0.32 -11.46 12.97
C TYR A 370 -1.20 -10.31 13.48
N GLY A 371 -2.31 -10.07 12.80
CA GLY A 371 -3.25 -9.00 13.15
C GLY A 371 -4.67 -9.39 12.85
N THR A 372 -5.58 -8.98 13.73
CA THR A 372 -7.03 -9.18 13.54
C THR A 372 -7.76 -7.88 13.82
N LYS A 373 -8.88 -7.67 13.11
CA LYS A 373 -9.73 -6.51 13.31
C LYS A 373 -11.20 -6.89 13.16
N THR A 374 -12.01 -6.42 14.11
CA THR A 374 -13.46 -6.56 14.08
C THR A 374 -14.08 -5.17 13.90
N THR A 375 -14.94 -5.03 12.89
CA THR A 375 -15.57 -3.74 12.54
C THR A 375 -17.07 -3.95 12.35
N LYS A 376 -17.91 -3.30 13.17
CA LYS A 376 -19.36 -3.30 12.95
C LYS A 376 -19.70 -2.61 11.64
N LEU A 377 -20.36 -3.31 10.71
CA LEU A 377 -20.82 -2.73 9.46
C LEU A 377 -22.14 -2.00 9.67
N ASN A 378 -23.09 -2.67 10.33
CA ASN A 378 -24.42 -2.19 10.73
C ASN A 378 -24.88 -2.97 11.99
N ASP A 379 -26.13 -2.79 12.42
CA ASP A 379 -26.67 -3.45 13.63
C ASP A 379 -26.78 -4.98 13.51
N LEU A 380 -26.72 -5.52 12.29
CA LEU A 380 -26.91 -6.94 11.98
C LEU A 380 -25.64 -7.65 11.52
N GLN A 381 -24.65 -6.90 11.00
CA GLN A 381 -23.46 -7.46 10.36
C GLN A 381 -22.17 -6.87 10.94
N THR A 382 -21.23 -7.76 11.20
CA THR A 382 -19.89 -7.43 11.68
C THR A 382 -18.86 -8.00 10.71
N LEU A 383 -17.88 -7.18 10.33
CA LEU A 383 -16.76 -7.57 9.51
C LEU A 383 -15.62 -8.06 10.40
N TYR A 384 -15.10 -9.24 10.08
CA TYR A 384 -13.92 -9.84 10.71
C TYR A 384 -12.82 -9.88 9.67
N ALA A 385 -11.67 -9.30 9.99
CA ALA A 385 -10.50 -9.27 9.11
C ALA A 385 -9.26 -9.80 9.85
N LEU A 386 -8.42 -10.54 9.13
CA LEU A 386 -7.17 -11.11 9.59
C LEU A 386 -6.11 -10.87 8.53
N ALA A 387 -4.91 -10.49 8.96
CA ALA A 387 -3.74 -10.42 8.11
C ALA A 387 -2.53 -11.06 8.82
N GLN A 388 -1.69 -11.74 8.05
CA GLN A 388 -0.52 -12.44 8.57
C GLN A 388 0.65 -12.35 7.58
N CYS A 389 1.88 -12.23 8.09
CA CYS A 389 3.11 -12.36 7.32
C CYS A 389 3.98 -13.49 7.85
N THR A 390 4.94 -13.94 7.04
CA THR A 390 6.03 -14.79 7.55
C THR A 390 6.90 -14.00 8.53
N GLN A 391 7.31 -14.64 9.63
CA GLN A 391 8.00 -13.95 10.72
C GLN A 391 9.45 -13.56 10.39
N ASP A 392 9.97 -14.01 9.26
CA ASP A 392 11.29 -13.64 8.77
C ASP A 392 11.33 -12.29 8.03
N LEU A 393 10.18 -11.63 7.86
CA LEU A 393 10.10 -10.30 7.28
C LEU A 393 10.29 -9.19 8.30
N SER A 394 10.92 -8.10 7.86
CA SER A 394 10.96 -6.85 8.60
C SER A 394 9.54 -6.27 8.75
N ILE A 395 9.39 -5.30 9.65
CA ILE A 395 8.12 -4.58 9.86
C ILE A 395 7.66 -3.95 8.53
N GLU A 396 8.57 -3.28 7.84
CA GLU A 396 8.27 -2.57 6.58
C GLU A 396 7.99 -3.55 5.44
N ASP A 397 8.72 -4.66 5.35
CA ASP A 397 8.47 -5.69 4.34
C ASP A 397 7.10 -6.36 4.53
N CYS A 398 6.70 -6.62 5.77
CA CYS A 398 5.37 -7.16 6.06
C CYS A 398 4.26 -6.18 5.68
N LYS A 399 4.37 -4.90 6.09
CA LYS A 399 3.44 -3.84 5.69
C LYS A 399 3.38 -3.68 4.17
N GLY A 400 4.54 -3.68 3.52
CA GLY A 400 4.66 -3.62 2.07
C GLY A 400 3.97 -4.78 1.36
N CYS A 401 4.21 -6.02 1.81
CA CYS A 401 3.57 -7.20 1.24
C CYS A 401 2.04 -7.13 1.34
N LEU A 402 1.52 -6.80 2.52
CA LEU A 402 0.08 -6.67 2.75
C LEU A 402 -0.52 -5.50 1.95
N GLY A 403 0.19 -4.37 1.87
CA GLY A 403 -0.21 -3.21 1.07
C GLY A 403 -0.31 -3.55 -0.43
N ILE A 404 0.69 -4.26 -0.99
CA ILE A 404 0.65 -4.75 -2.37
C ILE A 404 -0.54 -5.68 -2.57
N LEU A 405 -0.71 -6.64 -1.67
CA LEU A 405 -1.80 -7.61 -1.74
C LEU A 405 -3.17 -6.91 -1.76
N ILE A 406 -3.41 -5.97 -0.84
CA ILE A 406 -4.66 -5.20 -0.71
C ILE A 406 -4.88 -4.30 -1.94
N GLY A 407 -3.83 -3.63 -2.42
CA GLY A 407 -3.92 -2.67 -3.51
C GLY A 407 -4.04 -3.29 -4.90
N THR A 408 -3.47 -4.49 -5.10
CA THR A 408 -3.31 -5.06 -6.45
C THR A 408 -4.09 -6.36 -6.68
N SER A 409 -4.30 -7.17 -5.64
CA SER A 409 -4.89 -8.52 -5.79
C SER A 409 -6.37 -8.59 -5.45
N ILE A 410 -6.90 -7.57 -4.79
CA ILE A 410 -8.34 -7.42 -4.56
C ILE A 410 -8.94 -6.59 -5.72
N PRO A 411 -9.84 -7.16 -6.53
CA PRO A 411 -10.48 -6.43 -7.63
C PRO A 411 -11.62 -5.56 -7.07
N TRP A 412 -11.27 -4.44 -6.45
CA TRP A 412 -12.19 -3.57 -5.69
C TRP A 412 -13.47 -3.17 -6.44
N SER A 413 -13.37 -2.89 -7.74
CA SER A 413 -14.51 -2.51 -8.57
C SER A 413 -15.47 -3.67 -8.88
N ARG A 414 -15.02 -4.90 -8.68
CA ARG A 414 -15.78 -6.12 -8.99
C ARG A 414 -16.04 -6.98 -7.77
N LEU A 415 -15.66 -6.54 -6.57
CA LEU A 415 -15.81 -7.34 -5.36
C LEU A 415 -17.30 -7.56 -5.07
N GLY A 416 -17.72 -8.81 -5.23
CA GLY A 416 -19.12 -9.17 -5.45
C GLY A 416 -19.88 -9.75 -4.28
N SER A 417 -19.20 -10.45 -3.37
CA SER A 417 -19.76 -10.74 -2.04
C SER A 417 -18.81 -10.29 -0.94
N THR A 418 -19.36 -10.23 0.27
CA THR A 418 -18.53 -10.26 1.45
C THR A 418 -17.82 -11.60 1.54
N GLY A 419 -16.63 -11.62 2.12
CA GLY A 419 -15.85 -12.85 2.21
C GLY A 419 -14.77 -12.94 1.15
N GLY A 420 -13.53 -13.11 1.57
CA GLY A 420 -12.43 -13.23 0.64
C GLY A 420 -11.14 -13.64 1.32
N ARG A 421 -10.31 -14.35 0.55
CA ARG A 421 -8.96 -14.73 0.95
C ARG A 421 -7.99 -14.46 -0.18
N VAL A 422 -6.81 -13.98 0.18
CA VAL A 422 -5.70 -13.83 -0.76
C VAL A 422 -4.44 -14.28 -0.03
N PHE A 423 -3.70 -15.17 -0.68
CA PHE A 423 -2.48 -15.77 -0.15
C PHE A 423 -1.34 -15.50 -1.12
N TYR A 424 -0.36 -14.74 -0.65
CA TYR A 424 1.00 -14.77 -1.17
C TYR A 424 1.85 -15.74 -0.33
N PRO A 425 3.04 -16.12 -0.82
CA PRO A 425 3.98 -16.87 0.00
C PRO A 425 4.45 -16.12 1.26
N SER A 426 4.59 -14.78 1.16
CA SER A 426 5.10 -13.94 2.25
C SER A 426 4.03 -13.34 3.16
N CYS A 427 2.80 -13.18 2.68
CA CYS A 427 1.70 -12.61 3.46
C CYS A 427 0.34 -13.07 2.96
N ASN A 428 -0.68 -13.00 3.82
CA ASN A 428 -2.04 -13.35 3.46
C ASN A 428 -3.05 -12.49 4.22
N ILE A 429 -4.26 -12.42 3.67
CA ILE A 429 -5.42 -11.83 4.34
C ILE A 429 -6.62 -12.76 4.22
N ARG A 430 -7.51 -12.65 5.21
CA ARG A 430 -8.86 -13.21 5.18
C ARG A 430 -9.84 -12.20 5.76
N PHE A 431 -10.98 -12.03 5.13
CA PHE A 431 -12.08 -11.23 5.66
C PHE A 431 -13.40 -11.94 5.45
N GLU A 432 -14.30 -11.89 6.42
CA GLU A 432 -15.62 -12.55 6.40
C GLU A 432 -16.64 -11.76 7.26
N LEU A 433 -17.94 -12.06 7.12
CA LEU A 433 -19.00 -11.51 7.98
C LEU A 433 -19.34 -12.37 9.20
N PHE A 434 -18.69 -13.52 9.32
CA PHE A 434 -18.78 -14.39 10.48
C PHE A 434 -17.42 -14.40 11.18
N GLN A 435 -17.44 -14.63 12.49
CA GLN A 435 -16.22 -14.77 13.25
C GLN A 435 -15.53 -16.08 12.87
N PHE A 436 -14.26 -16.00 12.46
CA PHE A 436 -13.44 -17.18 12.15
C PHE A 436 -12.15 -17.25 12.96
N PHE A 437 -11.87 -16.23 13.78
CA PHE A 437 -10.76 -16.21 14.74
C PHE A 437 -11.25 -15.97 16.16
N LYS A 438 -10.47 -16.41 17.15
CA LYS A 438 -10.79 -16.16 18.57
C LYS A 438 -10.78 -14.65 18.86
N ALA A 439 -11.87 -14.13 19.42
CA ALA A 439 -11.90 -12.73 19.86
C ALA A 439 -11.01 -12.56 21.08
N ILE A 440 -10.12 -11.56 21.05
CA ILE A 440 -9.49 -11.06 22.26
C ILE A 440 -10.60 -10.39 23.06
N ASN A 441 -11.03 -11.02 24.16
CA ASN A 441 -11.92 -10.37 25.11
C ASN A 441 -11.14 -9.22 25.76
N GLU A 442 -11.48 -7.97 25.42
CA GLU A 442 -11.08 -6.80 26.21
C GLU A 442 -11.80 -6.86 27.57
N THR A 443 -11.30 -7.70 28.48
CA THR A 443 -11.70 -7.69 29.88
C THR A 443 -10.46 -7.80 30.74
N GLY A 444 -10.01 -6.65 31.26
CA GLY A 444 -8.91 -6.59 32.22
C GLY A 444 -8.17 -5.26 32.17
N THR A 445 -8.79 -4.21 32.69
CA THR A 445 -8.16 -2.94 33.00
C THR A 445 -6.88 -3.15 33.80
N SER A 446 -5.74 -2.90 33.18
CA SER A 446 -4.54 -2.40 33.84
C SER A 446 -4.17 -1.14 33.09
N SER A 447 -4.46 0.00 33.71
CA SER A 447 -4.12 1.33 33.20
C SER A 447 -2.60 1.47 33.06
N SER A 448 -2.06 1.16 31.89
CA SER A 448 -0.82 1.77 31.40
C SER A 448 -1.24 2.84 30.39
N GLY A 449 -1.12 4.11 30.78
CA GLY A 449 -1.63 5.25 30.04
C GLY A 449 -1.19 5.25 28.57
N PHE A 450 -2.18 5.19 27.68
CA PHE A 450 -1.98 5.42 26.26
C PHE A 450 -1.62 6.90 26.04
N LEU A 451 -0.45 7.13 25.44
CA LEU A 451 -0.07 8.44 24.88
C LEU A 451 -1.03 8.75 23.73
N THR A 452 -1.84 9.79 23.90
CA THR A 452 -2.73 10.28 22.85
C THR A 452 -1.97 11.36 22.08
N PHE A 453 -1.64 11.12 20.82
CA PHE A 453 -1.09 12.15 19.94
C PHE A 453 -2.24 12.98 19.38
N ALA A 454 -2.36 14.23 19.81
CA ALA A 454 -3.17 15.24 19.15
C ALA A 454 -2.22 16.21 18.44
N CYS A 455 -2.36 16.35 17.12
CA CYS A 455 -1.72 17.41 16.36
C CYS A 455 -2.73 18.54 16.18
N GLU A 456 -2.39 19.74 16.66
CA GLU A 456 -3.03 20.99 16.23
C GLU A 456 -2.08 21.76 15.32
N GLU A 457 -2.68 22.48 14.37
CA GLU A 457 -2.00 23.19 13.30
C GLU A 457 -1.22 24.41 13.80
N LYS A 458 0.00 24.55 13.25
CA LYS A 458 0.96 25.66 13.33
C LYS A 458 1.97 25.59 14.49
N TYR A 459 3.20 25.31 14.08
CA TYR A 459 4.47 25.24 14.82
C TYR A 459 4.73 23.94 15.58
N PHE A 460 5.86 23.29 15.25
CA PHE A 460 6.39 22.12 15.96
C PHE A 460 6.62 22.47 17.44
N ALA A 461 5.71 22.04 18.32
CA ALA A 461 5.94 21.98 19.76
C ALA A 461 5.14 20.82 20.35
N CYS A 462 5.83 19.87 20.99
CA CYS A 462 5.19 18.78 21.75
C CYS A 462 4.92 19.26 23.18
N VAL A 463 3.66 19.19 23.62
CA VAL A 463 3.29 19.42 25.03
C VAL A 463 3.26 18.09 25.77
N LEU A 464 4.17 17.90 26.74
CA LEU A 464 4.11 16.79 27.69
C LEU A 464 3.23 17.17 28.87
N THR A 465 2.17 16.41 29.13
CA THR A 465 1.41 16.51 30.39
C THR A 465 1.61 15.26 31.23
N LYS A 466 2.00 15.45 32.49
CA LYS A 466 2.05 14.41 33.53
C LYS A 466 1.39 15.00 34.78
N GLY A 467 0.06 14.88 34.88
CA GLY A 467 -0.71 15.50 35.97
C GLY A 467 -0.78 17.04 35.91
N ILE A 468 -1.31 17.67 36.97
CA ILE A 468 -1.81 19.07 37.07
C ILE A 468 -0.69 20.16 37.05
N THR A 469 0.42 19.93 36.33
CA THR A 469 1.46 20.95 36.18
C THR A 469 1.90 21.04 34.73
N THR A 470 1.73 22.22 34.13
CA THR A 470 2.12 22.56 32.76
C THR A 470 3.51 23.19 32.76
N GLY A 471 4.43 22.68 31.95
CA GLY A 471 5.73 23.30 31.69
C GLY A 471 6.03 23.25 30.19
N VAL A 472 6.51 24.37 29.64
CA VAL A 472 6.89 24.51 28.21
C VAL A 472 8.41 24.36 28.12
N PHE A 473 8.90 23.44 27.29
CA PHE A 473 10.32 23.33 26.95
C PHE A 473 10.51 23.59 25.44
N MET A 474 11.40 24.53 25.11
CA MET A 474 11.95 24.71 23.76
C MET A 474 13.18 23.81 23.62
N MET A 475 13.23 22.94 22.62
CA MET A 475 14.45 22.21 22.25
C MET A 475 15.14 22.96 21.10
N ASP A 476 16.41 23.27 21.30
CA ASP A 476 17.28 23.94 20.33
C ASP A 476 18.16 22.89 19.62
N ASP A 477 18.46 23.14 18.34
CA ASP A 477 18.88 22.17 17.32
C ASP A 477 20.39 21.78 17.39
N SER A 478 20.89 21.39 18.57
CA SER A 478 22.29 20.99 18.71
C SER A 478 22.55 19.97 19.82
N SER A 479 22.41 18.68 19.51
CA SER A 479 23.26 17.57 20.03
C SER A 479 22.65 16.18 19.80
N PHE A 480 23.04 15.50 18.73
CA PHE A 480 23.06 14.03 18.67
C PHE A 480 24.38 13.60 18.02
N LEU A 481 25.45 13.64 18.81
CA LEU A 481 26.64 12.81 18.67
C LEU A 481 26.83 12.13 20.03
N GLY A 482 26.80 10.80 20.04
CA GLY A 482 26.93 9.96 21.23
C GLY A 482 26.32 8.60 21.00
#